data_AF-A0A955N0F0-F1
#
_entry.id   AF-A0A955N0F0-F1
#
_cell.length_a   1.000
_cell.length_b   1.000
_cell.length_c   1.000
_cell.angle_alpha   90.00
_cell.angle_beta   90.00
_cell.angle_gamma   90.00
#
_symmetry.space_group_name_H-M   'P 1'
#
loop_
_entity.id
_entity.type
_entity.pdbx_description
1 polymer ?
#
loop_
_entity_poly.entity_id
_entity_poly.type
_entity_poly.pdbx_seq_one_letter_code
_entity_poly.pdbx_strand_id
1 'polypeptide(L)'
;MKKSSTVSIRTSLLRNLLVLLLSVSITILAVTIWGARRTVRVLSERLIEQSAQRADESMRNFFGSIEGLVLASRDWWNSGLLDYEGREDLEQFNAVFVPLLNEHRQVTSMMVVHDEGFEYLLFRDLRGGEDYEWYNRVVWADQGPDAGYEALWTDDLEPYRTNPLPEDVRDYDPRKRNYYTEPPLNEIFWTNPYYFFITKDAGLTATLKWKDEKTGRTRLVAFDLLLMDLSRFTARLRPSPHGKVFVLHSDGSILGLPADERWSDPDEIRERLRNPAEREGAGTKADDAATLLTPTELDLDNVAKAASLLKIGNSSDVDHETRHFRFKSGGEYWWGGFRPFDLRNQRLWIGVVVPERDFLGPAIQQRNLVLLICAIALVVATLMVVILARRYSEPLEQLAAKSDRIRHLDLSEDIPVHSSLTEVSQLADAHAQMTSALDSFSRYV
;
A
#
# COMPACT_ATOMS: atom_id res chain seq x y z
N MET A 1 22.64 -60.32 -32.06
CA MET A 1 21.33 -60.01 -32.67
C MET A 1 20.39 -59.49 -31.59
N LYS A 2 20.01 -58.21 -31.63
CA LYS A 2 19.07 -57.61 -30.66
C LYS A 2 17.65 -58.07 -31.03
N LYS A 3 17.01 -58.85 -30.15
CA LYS A 3 15.60 -59.24 -30.27
C LYS A 3 14.76 -57.95 -30.23
N SER A 4 14.16 -57.54 -31.35
CA SER A 4 13.23 -56.40 -31.32
C SER A 4 12.01 -56.83 -30.52
N SER A 5 11.80 -56.26 -29.33
CA SER A 5 10.57 -56.49 -28.57
C SER A 5 9.42 -55.87 -29.34
N THR A 6 8.58 -56.69 -29.97
CA THR A 6 7.33 -56.25 -30.59
C THR A 6 6.34 -55.87 -29.50
N VAL A 7 5.81 -54.66 -29.57
CA VAL A 7 4.86 -54.10 -28.59
C VAL A 7 3.46 -54.25 -29.17
N SER A 8 2.50 -54.76 -28.39
CA SER A 8 1.08 -54.86 -28.83
C SER A 8 0.57 -53.49 -29.28
N ILE A 9 -0.28 -53.49 -30.31
CA ILE A 9 -0.95 -52.29 -30.84
C ILE A 9 -1.62 -51.52 -29.69
N ARG A 10 -2.23 -52.24 -28.74
CA ARG A 10 -2.89 -51.68 -27.56
C ARG A 10 -1.94 -50.89 -26.66
N THR A 11 -0.78 -51.46 -26.34
CA THR A 11 0.20 -50.81 -25.44
C THR A 11 0.90 -49.63 -26.13
N SER A 12 1.12 -49.72 -27.44
CA SER A 12 1.64 -48.60 -28.24
C SER A 12 0.65 -47.43 -28.32
N LEU A 13 -0.63 -47.70 -28.64
CA LEU A 13 -1.71 -46.70 -28.69
C LEU A 13 -1.92 -46.03 -27.33
N LEU A 14 -2.06 -46.82 -26.26
CA LEU A 14 -2.22 -46.29 -24.90
C LEU A 14 -1.06 -45.38 -24.51
N ARG A 15 0.18 -45.82 -24.74
CA ARG A 15 1.37 -45.02 -24.41
C ARG A 15 1.39 -43.70 -25.19
N ASN A 16 1.19 -43.73 -26.51
CA ASN A 16 1.29 -42.53 -27.33
C ASN A 16 0.16 -41.53 -27.02
N LEU A 17 -1.07 -42.01 -26.82
CA LEU A 17 -2.20 -41.17 -26.43
C LEU A 17 -2.04 -40.58 -25.03
N LEU A 18 -1.53 -41.37 -24.07
CA LEU A 18 -1.29 -40.90 -22.71
C LEU A 18 -0.16 -39.86 -22.67
N VAL A 19 0.91 -40.06 -23.44
CA VAL A 19 1.99 -39.06 -23.59
C VAL A 19 1.46 -37.76 -24.20
N LEU A 20 0.63 -37.84 -25.24
CA LEU A 20 0.00 -36.66 -25.86
C LEU A 20 -0.87 -35.91 -24.85
N LEU A 21 -1.71 -36.63 -24.11
CA LEU A 21 -2.62 -36.09 -23.11
C LEU A 21 -1.86 -35.41 -21.97
N LEU A 22 -0.81 -36.06 -21.44
CA LEU A 22 0.08 -35.48 -20.43
C LEU A 22 0.77 -34.21 -20.96
N SER A 23 1.28 -34.25 -22.19
CA SER A 23 1.97 -33.11 -22.80
C SER A 23 1.04 -31.90 -22.93
N VAL A 24 -0.18 -32.10 -23.46
CA VAL A 24 -1.20 -31.04 -23.56
C VAL A 24 -1.58 -30.50 -22.18
N SER A 25 -1.78 -31.38 -21.20
CA SER A 25 -2.13 -30.97 -19.82
C SER A 25 -1.03 -30.14 -19.17
N ILE A 26 0.24 -30.54 -19.35
CA ILE A 26 1.41 -29.81 -18.85
C ILE A 26 1.52 -28.45 -19.55
N THR A 27 1.30 -28.39 -20.88
CA THR A 27 1.32 -27.13 -21.63
C THR A 27 0.24 -26.17 -21.16
N ILE A 28 -1.01 -26.65 -20.98
CA ILE A 28 -2.11 -25.83 -20.46
C ILE A 28 -1.78 -25.32 -19.06
N LEU A 29 -1.26 -26.19 -18.19
CA LEU A 29 -0.87 -25.80 -16.84
C LEU A 29 0.24 -24.73 -16.85
N ALA A 30 1.26 -24.91 -17.69
CA ALA A 30 2.36 -23.96 -17.83
C ALA A 30 1.88 -22.59 -18.34
N VAL A 31 1.03 -22.56 -19.37
CA VAL A 31 0.43 -21.32 -19.89
C VAL A 31 -0.44 -20.65 -18.84
N THR A 32 -1.22 -21.41 -18.08
CA THR A 32 -2.08 -20.89 -17.00
C THR A 32 -1.24 -20.25 -15.89
N ILE A 33 -0.18 -20.93 -15.44
CA ILE A 33 0.72 -20.40 -14.41
C ILE A 33 1.45 -19.15 -14.92
N TRP A 34 1.90 -19.16 -16.17
CA TRP A 34 2.56 -18.01 -16.77
C TRP A 34 1.60 -16.81 -16.90
N GLY A 35 0.39 -17.04 -17.39
CA GLY A 35 -0.67 -16.04 -17.48
C GLY A 35 -1.01 -15.45 -16.11
N ALA A 36 -1.21 -16.31 -15.10
CA ALA A 36 -1.49 -15.87 -13.74
C ALA A 36 -0.37 -14.99 -13.17
N ARG A 37 0.90 -15.38 -13.32
CA ARG A 37 2.05 -14.58 -12.87
C ARG A 37 2.13 -13.22 -13.58
N ARG A 38 1.84 -13.18 -14.88
CA ARG A 38 1.79 -11.94 -15.66
C ARG A 38 0.65 -11.03 -15.19
N THR A 39 -0.53 -11.59 -14.96
CA THR A 39 -1.70 -10.84 -14.47
C THR A 39 -1.44 -10.25 -13.09
N VAL A 40 -0.87 -11.03 -12.16
CA VAL A 40 -0.52 -10.54 -10.82
C VAL A 40 0.44 -9.37 -10.91
N ARG A 41 1.51 -9.48 -11.72
CA ARG A 41 2.46 -8.38 -11.92
C ARG A 41 1.79 -7.10 -12.42
N VAL A 42 1.03 -7.18 -13.52
CA VAL A 42 0.38 -6.01 -14.12
C VAL A 42 -0.65 -5.39 -13.17
N LEU A 43 -1.40 -6.22 -12.44
CA LEU A 43 -2.37 -5.74 -11.47
C LEU A 43 -1.68 -5.07 -10.29
N SER A 44 -0.58 -5.63 -9.79
CA SER A 44 0.21 -5.04 -8.71
C SER A 44 0.85 -3.72 -9.11
N GLU A 45 1.48 -3.64 -10.28
CA GLU A 45 2.05 -2.39 -10.82
C GLU A 45 0.97 -1.30 -10.93
N ARG A 46 -0.20 -1.61 -11.51
CA ARG A 46 -1.32 -0.67 -11.62
C ARG A 46 -1.88 -0.26 -10.27
N LEU A 47 -2.04 -1.18 -9.33
CA LEU A 47 -2.56 -0.85 -8.00
C LEU A 47 -1.58 0.06 -7.26
N ILE A 48 -0.28 -0.25 -7.29
CA ILE A 48 0.76 0.57 -6.66
C ILE A 48 0.75 1.97 -7.26
N GLU A 49 0.72 2.10 -8.59
CA GLU A 49 0.63 3.40 -9.27
C GLU A 49 -0.62 4.18 -8.85
N GLN A 50 -1.80 3.58 -8.96
CA GLN A 50 -3.06 4.22 -8.59
C GLN A 50 -3.11 4.59 -7.10
N SER A 51 -2.52 3.76 -6.24
CA SER A 51 -2.49 3.99 -4.80
C SER A 51 -1.51 5.11 -4.44
N ALA A 52 -0.35 5.15 -5.08
CA ALA A 52 0.63 6.23 -4.90
C ALA A 52 0.07 7.55 -5.41
N GLN A 53 -0.62 7.55 -6.56
CA GLN A 53 -1.30 8.73 -7.09
C GLN A 53 -2.42 9.21 -6.16
N ARG A 54 -3.30 8.32 -5.68
CA ARG A 54 -4.34 8.69 -4.72
C ARG A 54 -3.76 9.21 -3.41
N ALA A 55 -2.67 8.63 -2.93
CA ALA A 55 -1.99 9.10 -1.73
C ALA A 55 -1.37 10.48 -1.94
N ASP A 56 -0.76 10.74 -3.10
CA ASP A 56 -0.26 12.07 -3.51
C ASP A 56 -1.40 13.11 -3.54
N GLU A 57 -2.50 12.82 -4.23
CA GLU A 57 -3.68 13.69 -4.29
C GLU A 57 -4.27 13.96 -2.89
N SER A 58 -4.37 12.92 -2.07
CA SER A 58 -4.89 13.04 -0.70
C SER A 58 -3.94 13.89 0.17
N MET A 59 -2.62 13.72 0.04
CA MET A 59 -1.64 14.56 0.73
C MET A 59 -1.68 16.01 0.25
N ARG A 60 -1.81 16.26 -1.06
CA ARG A 60 -1.98 17.62 -1.60
C ARG A 60 -3.18 18.31 -0.97
N ASN A 61 -4.30 17.60 -0.84
CA ASN A 61 -5.50 18.13 -0.18
C ASN A 61 -5.27 18.35 1.33
N PHE A 62 -4.60 17.40 1.99
CA PHE A 62 -4.28 17.47 3.42
C PHE A 62 -3.44 18.71 3.77
N PHE A 63 -2.26 18.86 3.15
CA PHE A 63 -1.40 20.02 3.37
C PHE A 63 -1.99 21.30 2.78
N GLY A 64 -2.60 21.23 1.59
CA GLY A 64 -3.22 22.36 0.92
C GLY A 64 -4.36 23.00 1.71
N SER A 65 -5.09 22.21 2.51
CA SER A 65 -6.10 22.76 3.43
C SER A 65 -5.48 23.70 4.49
N ILE A 66 -4.31 23.34 5.02
CA ILE A 66 -3.58 24.12 6.02
C ILE A 66 -2.95 25.35 5.37
N GLU A 67 -2.40 25.21 4.17
CA GLU A 67 -1.91 26.34 3.38
C GLU A 67 -3.03 27.36 3.09
N GLY A 68 -4.24 26.88 2.82
CA GLY A 68 -5.43 27.71 2.67
C GLY A 68 -5.77 28.50 3.93
N LEU A 69 -5.67 27.87 5.11
CA LEU A 69 -5.89 28.54 6.39
C LEU A 69 -4.85 29.64 6.64
N VAL A 70 -3.57 29.37 6.39
CA VAL A 70 -2.50 30.37 6.53
C VAL A 70 -2.78 31.60 5.66
N LEU A 71 -3.20 31.40 4.41
CA LEU A 71 -3.55 32.49 3.50
C LEU A 71 -4.80 33.25 3.95
N ALA A 72 -5.85 32.54 4.36
CA ALA A 72 -7.08 33.15 4.85
C ALA A 72 -6.82 34.03 6.09
N SER A 73 -6.02 33.54 7.04
CA SER A 73 -5.63 34.30 8.24
C SER A 73 -4.88 35.59 7.91
N ARG A 74 -3.94 35.55 6.94
CA ARG A 74 -3.26 36.76 6.45
C ARG A 74 -4.27 37.75 5.86
N ASP A 75 -5.22 37.27 5.06
CA ASP A 75 -6.19 38.14 4.39
C ASP A 75 -7.16 38.77 5.39
N TRP A 76 -7.58 38.02 6.43
CA TRP A 76 -8.35 38.56 7.56
C TRP A 76 -7.57 39.62 8.33
N TRP A 77 -6.29 39.40 8.59
CA TRP A 77 -5.42 40.42 9.18
C TRP A 77 -5.37 41.70 8.33
N ASN A 78 -5.06 41.56 7.04
CA ASN A 78 -4.95 42.70 6.14
C ASN A 78 -6.29 43.46 6.00
N SER A 79 -7.42 42.76 6.13
CA SER A 79 -8.75 43.38 6.16
C SER A 79 -9.04 44.16 7.45
N GLY A 80 -8.28 43.93 8.52
CA GLY A 80 -8.53 44.48 9.86
C GLY A 80 -9.50 43.67 10.71
N LEU A 81 -9.85 42.44 10.29
CA LEU A 81 -10.68 41.54 11.10
C LEU A 81 -9.91 40.97 12.30
N LEU A 82 -8.59 40.83 12.15
CA LEU A 82 -7.67 40.37 13.18
C LEU A 82 -6.70 41.52 13.46
N ASP A 83 -7.06 42.40 14.38
CA ASP A 83 -6.17 43.42 14.92
C ASP A 83 -6.22 43.28 16.45
N TYR A 84 -5.11 42.89 17.05
CA TYR A 84 -5.05 42.63 18.49
C TYR A 84 -4.46 43.85 19.18
N GLU A 85 -5.32 44.64 19.83
CA GLU A 85 -4.96 45.81 20.62
C GLU A 85 -4.99 45.52 22.13
N GLY A 86 -5.77 44.54 22.58
CA GLY A 86 -5.91 44.20 23.99
C GLY A 86 -6.62 42.89 24.29
N ARG A 87 -6.83 42.63 25.59
CA ARG A 87 -7.47 41.40 26.10
C ARG A 87 -8.88 41.18 25.56
N GLU A 88 -9.60 42.25 25.26
CA GLU A 88 -10.98 42.20 24.75
C GLU A 88 -11.04 41.59 23.34
N ASP A 89 -9.95 41.66 22.58
CA ASP A 89 -9.88 41.08 21.23
C ASP A 89 -9.68 39.56 21.25
N LEU A 90 -9.32 38.98 22.41
CA LEU A 90 -9.07 37.56 22.53
C LEU A 90 -10.31 36.72 22.23
N GLU A 91 -11.48 37.21 22.66
CA GLU A 91 -12.77 36.59 22.35
C GLU A 91 -13.06 36.61 20.85
N GLN A 92 -12.75 37.72 20.17
CA GLN A 92 -12.92 37.84 18.71
C GLN A 92 -11.99 36.90 17.94
N PHE A 93 -10.72 36.80 18.34
CA PHE A 93 -9.77 35.87 17.73
C PHE A 93 -10.22 34.42 17.93
N ASN A 94 -10.63 34.05 19.14
CA ASN A 94 -11.12 32.72 19.43
C ASN A 94 -12.41 32.41 18.66
N ALA A 95 -13.34 33.37 18.53
CA ALA A 95 -14.58 33.21 17.75
C ALA A 95 -14.33 32.96 16.26
N VAL A 96 -13.20 33.42 15.72
CA VAL A 96 -12.77 33.12 14.35
C VAL A 96 -12.06 31.77 14.28
N PHE A 97 -11.09 31.53 15.15
CA PHE A 97 -10.17 30.39 15.00
C PHE A 97 -10.65 29.09 15.62
N VAL A 98 -11.43 29.10 16.70
CA VAL A 98 -11.94 27.86 17.31
C VAL A 98 -12.84 27.07 16.35
N PRO A 99 -13.84 27.68 15.68
CA PRO A 99 -14.62 26.97 14.67
C PRO A 99 -13.76 26.38 13.55
N LEU A 100 -12.73 27.11 13.10
CA LEU A 100 -11.80 26.63 12.08
C LEU A 100 -11.00 25.42 12.56
N LEU A 101 -10.44 25.47 13.77
CA LEU A 101 -9.68 24.36 14.34
C LEU A 101 -10.60 23.14 14.62
N ASN A 102 -11.88 23.37 14.95
CA ASN A 102 -12.87 22.30 15.11
C ASN A 102 -13.17 21.56 13.79
N GLU A 103 -13.28 22.29 12.67
CA GLU A 103 -13.48 21.70 11.34
C GLU A 103 -12.19 21.10 10.76
N HIS A 104 -11.04 21.69 11.09
CA HIS A 104 -9.73 21.25 10.62
C HIS A 104 -8.98 20.45 11.68
N ARG A 105 -9.53 19.30 12.07
CA ARG A 105 -8.96 18.45 13.15
C ARG A 105 -7.52 17.98 12.95
N GLN A 106 -6.93 18.11 11.76
CA GLN A 106 -5.50 17.86 11.54
C GLN A 106 -4.58 18.99 12.05
N VAL A 107 -5.13 20.16 12.34
CA VAL A 107 -4.41 21.31 12.87
C VAL A 107 -4.52 21.28 14.38
N THR A 108 -3.38 21.34 15.07
CA THR A 108 -3.32 21.26 16.52
C THR A 108 -3.39 22.64 17.18
N SER A 109 -2.64 23.58 16.62
CA SER A 109 -2.54 24.94 17.14
C SER A 109 -2.52 25.94 15.99
N MET A 110 -2.72 27.21 16.33
CA MET A 110 -2.41 28.33 15.47
C MET A 110 -1.75 29.45 16.26
N MET A 111 -0.88 30.20 15.58
CA MET A 111 -0.18 31.34 16.17
C MET A 111 -0.26 32.56 15.29
N VAL A 112 -0.33 33.72 15.93
CA VAL A 112 -0.11 35.03 15.31
C VAL A 112 1.07 35.68 16.02
N VAL A 113 2.08 36.10 15.26
CA VAL A 113 3.33 36.64 15.81
C VAL A 113 3.71 37.96 15.15
N HIS A 114 4.16 38.91 15.96
CA HIS A 114 4.67 40.21 15.51
C HIS A 114 6.17 40.33 15.75
N ASP A 115 6.85 41.18 14.96
CA ASP A 115 8.26 41.54 15.20
C ASP A 115 8.52 42.29 16.51
N GLU A 116 7.47 42.85 17.11
CA GLU A 116 7.46 43.49 18.44
C GLU A 116 7.35 42.48 19.60
N GLY A 117 7.51 41.19 19.32
CA GLY A 117 7.55 40.13 20.34
C GLY A 117 6.17 39.71 20.86
N PHE A 118 5.09 40.16 20.22
CA PHE A 118 3.75 39.67 20.47
C PHE A 118 3.57 38.27 19.91
N GLU A 119 2.98 37.37 20.70
CA GLU A 119 2.39 36.11 20.26
C GLU A 119 0.98 35.97 20.81
N TYR A 120 0.05 35.60 19.94
CA TYR A 120 -1.19 34.90 20.29
C TYR A 120 -1.03 33.45 19.84
N LEU A 121 -1.19 32.51 20.78
CA LEU A 121 -1.26 31.08 20.52
C LEU A 121 -2.65 30.59 20.93
N LEU A 122 -3.25 29.74 20.10
CA LEU A 122 -4.47 28.99 20.41
C LEU A 122 -4.26 27.53 20.04
N PHE A 123 -4.58 26.61 20.94
CA PHE A 123 -4.65 25.19 20.61
C PHE A 123 -5.70 24.46 21.45
N ARG A 124 -6.13 23.30 20.94
CA ARG A 124 -7.00 22.41 21.70
C ARG A 124 -6.17 21.65 22.73
N ASP A 125 -6.41 21.93 24.01
CA ASP A 125 -5.63 21.37 25.09
C ASP A 125 -6.14 20.00 25.49
N LEU A 126 -5.51 18.97 24.93
CA LEU A 126 -5.81 17.57 25.25
C LEU A 126 -5.52 17.19 26.72
N ARG A 127 -4.91 18.08 27.52
CA ARG A 127 -4.69 17.90 28.97
C ARG A 127 -5.90 18.34 29.80
N GLY A 128 -6.82 19.13 29.23
CA GLY A 128 -7.83 19.87 29.98
C GLY A 128 -9.04 19.10 30.49
N GLY A 129 -9.24 17.86 30.03
CA GLY A 129 -10.34 17.02 30.49
C GLY A 129 -11.71 17.65 30.19
N GLU A 130 -12.70 17.40 31.06
CA GLU A 130 -14.07 17.92 30.90
C GLU A 130 -14.22 19.39 31.32
N ASP A 131 -13.21 19.98 31.97
CA ASP A 131 -13.30 21.32 32.57
C ASP A 131 -12.96 22.46 31.58
N TYR A 132 -12.11 22.19 30.59
CA TYR A 132 -11.75 23.13 29.52
C TYR A 132 -11.22 22.38 28.29
N GLU A 133 -11.44 22.94 27.10
CA GLU A 133 -10.98 22.36 25.83
C GLU A 133 -9.91 23.19 25.13
N TRP A 134 -9.90 24.50 25.35
CA TRP A 134 -9.03 25.42 24.61
C TRP A 134 -8.05 26.12 25.54
N TYR A 135 -6.83 26.27 25.04
CA TYR A 135 -5.77 27.00 25.71
C TYR A 135 -5.30 28.14 24.81
N ASN A 136 -5.26 29.33 25.38
CA ASN A 136 -4.55 30.47 24.83
C ASN A 136 -3.31 30.78 25.64
N ARG A 137 -2.27 31.21 24.93
CA ARG A 137 -1.16 31.96 25.52
C ARG A 137 -0.99 33.26 24.76
N VAL A 138 -0.87 34.34 25.51
CA VAL A 138 -0.50 35.65 24.99
C VAL A 138 0.80 36.10 25.64
N VAL A 139 1.78 36.49 24.82
CA VAL A 139 3.10 36.95 25.27
C VAL A 139 3.44 38.26 24.57
N TRP A 140 4.07 39.19 25.29
CA TRP A 140 4.69 40.41 24.76
C TRP A 140 6.15 40.48 25.18
N ALA A 141 7.03 39.80 24.44
CA ALA A 141 8.42 39.60 24.83
C ALA A 141 9.20 40.92 25.06
N ASP A 142 8.86 42.00 24.35
CA ASP A 142 9.52 43.31 24.50
C ASP A 142 9.10 44.06 25.78
N GLN A 143 8.00 43.65 26.42
CA GLN A 143 7.49 44.28 27.66
C GLN A 143 8.00 43.58 28.93
N GLY A 144 8.81 42.52 28.80
CA GLY A 144 9.43 41.80 29.91
C GLY A 144 8.82 40.42 30.18
N PRO A 145 9.43 39.64 31.10
CA PRO A 145 9.10 38.22 31.29
C PRO A 145 7.71 37.96 31.89
N ASP A 146 7.12 38.97 32.53
CA ASP A 146 5.77 38.91 33.12
C ASP A 146 4.68 39.46 32.19
N ALA A 147 5.07 39.96 31.01
CA ALA A 147 4.14 40.57 30.07
C ALA A 147 3.45 39.49 29.23
N GLY A 148 2.41 38.89 29.82
CA GLY A 148 1.59 37.89 29.17
C GLY A 148 0.64 37.21 30.14
N TYR A 149 -0.11 36.26 29.63
CA TYR A 149 -1.01 35.41 30.41
C TYR A 149 -1.39 34.18 29.62
N GLU A 150 -1.90 33.18 30.33
CA GLU A 150 -2.63 32.06 29.73
C GLU A 150 -4.11 32.16 30.05
N ALA A 151 -4.95 31.70 29.13
CA ALA A 151 -6.39 31.62 29.32
C ALA A 151 -6.91 30.24 28.89
N LEU A 152 -7.75 29.65 29.74
CA LEU A 152 -8.41 28.38 29.50
C LEU A 152 -9.87 28.66 29.16
N TRP A 153 -10.41 27.96 28.16
CA TRP A 153 -11.79 28.15 27.70
C TRP A 153 -12.51 26.84 27.56
N THR A 154 -13.83 26.88 27.80
CA THR A 154 -14.72 25.77 27.48
C THR A 154 -14.92 25.64 25.96
N ASP A 155 -15.55 24.55 25.51
CA ASP A 155 -15.87 24.36 24.09
C ASP A 155 -16.82 25.44 23.54
N ASP A 156 -17.71 25.97 24.39
CA ASP A 156 -18.63 27.06 24.07
C ASP A 156 -17.95 28.46 24.04
N LEU A 157 -16.61 28.52 24.09
CA LEU A 157 -15.82 29.76 24.11
C LEU A 157 -16.07 30.65 25.34
N GLU A 158 -16.45 30.07 26.47
CA GLU A 158 -16.53 30.80 27.75
C GLU A 158 -15.18 30.75 28.49
N PRO A 159 -14.66 31.89 28.98
CA PRO A 159 -13.40 31.90 29.70
C PRO A 159 -13.55 31.17 31.03
N TYR A 160 -12.86 30.04 31.16
CA TYR A 160 -12.84 29.21 32.36
C TYR A 160 -11.88 29.76 33.42
N ARG A 161 -10.66 30.14 33.00
CA ARG A 161 -9.63 30.65 33.90
C ARG A 161 -8.59 31.48 33.16
N THR A 162 -8.08 32.53 33.79
CA THR A 162 -6.91 33.28 33.32
C THR A 162 -5.82 33.26 34.40
N ASN A 163 -4.61 32.85 34.03
CA ASN A 163 -3.45 32.82 34.94
C ASN A 163 -2.31 33.69 34.40
N PRO A 164 -1.41 34.18 35.25
CA PRO A 164 -0.09 34.67 34.81
C PRO A 164 0.66 33.60 34.02
N LEU A 165 1.67 34.00 33.23
CA LEU A 165 2.52 33.06 32.52
C LEU A 165 3.19 32.07 33.49
N PRO A 166 3.23 30.76 33.17
CA PRO A 166 4.04 29.78 33.87
C PRO A 166 5.53 30.16 33.90
N GLU A 167 6.25 29.71 34.93
CA GLU A 167 7.66 30.08 35.13
C GLU A 167 8.56 29.63 33.97
N ASP A 168 8.28 28.47 33.37
CA ASP A 168 8.99 27.94 32.21
C ASP A 168 8.70 28.70 30.90
N VAL A 169 7.68 29.56 30.89
CA VAL A 169 7.26 30.38 29.74
C VAL A 169 7.73 31.83 29.86
N ARG A 170 8.14 32.29 31.04
CA ARG A 170 8.50 33.71 31.30
C ARG A 170 9.60 34.25 30.38
N ASP A 171 10.57 33.42 29.98
CA ASP A 171 11.65 33.82 29.06
C ASP A 171 11.35 33.52 27.59
N TYR A 172 10.10 33.20 27.26
CA TYR A 172 9.69 32.85 25.92
C TYR A 172 9.68 34.07 24.99
N ASP A 173 10.34 33.93 23.83
CA ASP A 173 10.30 34.93 22.76
C ASP A 173 9.97 34.22 21.43
N PRO A 174 8.81 34.51 20.82
CA PRO A 174 8.37 33.87 19.58
C PRO A 174 9.32 34.17 18.41
N ARG A 175 10.08 35.26 18.47
CA ARG A 175 10.99 35.68 17.39
C ARG A 175 12.28 34.87 17.33
N LYS A 176 12.59 34.15 18.41
CA LYS A 176 13.74 33.24 18.48
C LYS A 176 13.40 31.84 17.99
N ARG A 177 12.13 31.58 17.66
CA ARG A 177 11.65 30.24 17.31
C ARG A 177 11.93 29.93 15.84
N ASN A 178 12.12 28.64 15.54
CA ASN A 178 12.39 28.18 14.17
C ASN A 178 11.27 28.59 13.20
N TYR A 179 10.00 28.44 13.59
CA TYR A 179 8.84 28.84 12.79
C TYR A 179 8.77 30.35 12.52
N TYR A 180 9.53 31.19 13.23
CA TYR A 180 9.61 32.63 12.95
C TYR A 180 10.88 33.01 12.16
N THR A 181 12.01 32.41 12.52
CA THR A 181 13.34 32.75 11.98
C THR A 181 13.61 32.18 10.59
N GLU A 182 13.20 30.94 10.33
CA GLU A 182 13.44 30.25 9.06
C GLU A 182 12.61 30.76 7.86
N PRO A 183 11.30 31.07 7.99
CA PRO A 183 10.50 31.35 6.81
C PRO A 183 10.92 32.65 6.09
N PRO A 184 10.90 32.67 4.75
CA PRO A 184 11.06 33.91 3.98
C PRO A 184 9.82 34.81 4.08
N LEU A 185 9.94 36.05 3.59
CA LEU A 185 8.79 36.95 3.46
C LEU A 185 7.94 36.57 2.24
N ASN A 186 6.62 36.63 2.41
CA ASN A 186 5.58 36.48 1.40
C ASN A 186 5.50 35.11 0.72
N GLU A 187 6.06 34.07 1.34
CA GLU A 187 5.93 32.68 0.87
C GLU A 187 5.44 31.78 2.00
N ILE A 188 4.64 30.78 1.63
CA ILE A 188 4.26 29.73 2.57
C ILE A 188 5.46 28.83 2.79
N PHE A 189 5.77 28.57 4.05
CA PHE A 189 6.93 27.78 4.45
C PHE A 189 6.54 26.74 5.50
N TRP A 190 7.02 25.52 5.30
CA TRP A 190 6.86 24.40 6.22
C TRP A 190 8.17 24.13 6.94
N THR A 191 8.19 24.19 8.26
CA THR A 191 9.40 23.86 9.04
C THR A 191 9.84 22.41 8.83
N ASN A 192 11.10 22.10 9.11
CA ASN A 192 11.48 20.72 9.39
C ASN A 192 10.78 20.22 10.68
N PRO A 193 10.64 18.90 10.87
CA PRO A 193 10.10 18.32 12.09
C PRO A 193 10.86 18.76 13.34
N TYR A 194 10.14 19.24 14.36
CA TYR A 194 10.71 19.66 15.64
C TYR A 194 9.76 19.36 16.80
N TYR A 195 10.27 19.45 18.04
CA TYR A 195 9.43 19.30 19.23
C TYR A 195 8.80 20.62 19.65
N PHE A 196 7.48 20.66 19.71
CA PHE A 196 6.72 21.85 20.11
C PHE A 196 6.99 22.27 21.55
N PHE A 197 6.90 23.58 21.82
CA PHE A 197 7.30 24.16 23.09
C PHE A 197 6.48 23.66 24.27
N ILE A 198 5.15 23.63 24.14
CA ILE A 198 4.24 23.28 25.24
C ILE A 198 4.01 21.77 25.29
N THR A 199 3.55 21.18 24.19
CA THR A 199 3.13 19.78 24.20
C THR A 199 4.29 18.80 24.16
N LYS A 200 5.48 19.25 23.71
CA LYS A 200 6.68 18.42 23.48
C LYS A 200 6.50 17.32 22.44
N ASP A 201 5.38 17.34 21.71
CA ASP A 201 5.11 16.42 20.63
C ASP A 201 5.88 16.85 19.38
N ALA A 202 6.27 15.88 18.54
CA ALA A 202 6.87 16.18 17.25
C ALA A 202 5.82 16.65 16.24
N GLY A 203 6.14 17.71 15.51
CA GLY A 203 5.26 18.26 14.49
C GLY A 203 5.98 19.11 13.44
N LEU A 204 5.18 19.63 12.53
CA LEU A 204 5.54 20.54 11.45
C LEU A 204 4.71 21.81 11.61
N THR A 205 5.25 22.95 11.22
CA THR A 205 4.52 24.21 11.27
C THR A 205 4.45 24.84 9.88
N ALA A 206 3.23 25.09 9.41
CA ALA A 206 2.98 25.88 8.21
C ALA A 206 2.97 27.36 8.60
N THR A 207 3.73 28.18 7.89
CA THR A 207 3.93 29.59 8.23
C THR A 207 3.75 30.48 7.01
N LEU A 208 3.30 31.70 7.23
CA LEU A 208 3.40 32.79 6.26
C LEU A 208 3.79 34.06 7.00
N LYS A 209 4.98 34.57 6.67
CA LYS A 209 5.52 35.81 7.20
C LYS A 209 5.37 36.90 6.14
N TRP A 210 4.84 38.05 6.49
CA TRP A 210 4.71 39.17 5.56
C TRP A 210 4.97 40.50 6.24
N LYS A 211 5.11 41.54 5.43
CA LYS A 211 5.15 42.93 5.90
C LYS A 211 3.76 43.51 5.76
N ASP A 212 3.13 43.87 6.87
CA ASP A 212 1.83 44.54 6.89
C ASP A 212 1.95 45.91 6.21
N GLU A 213 1.11 46.15 5.20
CA GLU A 213 1.14 47.38 4.41
C GLU A 213 0.70 48.60 5.22
N LYS A 214 -0.17 48.42 6.22
CA LYS A 214 -0.69 49.53 7.04
C LYS A 214 0.36 50.01 8.04
N THR A 215 1.01 49.08 8.73
CA THR A 215 1.92 49.38 9.85
C THR A 215 3.39 49.35 9.44
N GLY A 216 3.72 48.72 8.31
CA GLY A 216 5.08 48.44 7.90
C GLY A 216 5.80 47.39 8.78
N ARG A 217 5.08 46.78 9.74
CA ARG A 217 5.61 45.76 10.66
C ARG A 217 5.60 44.38 10.04
N THR A 218 6.45 43.50 10.54
CA THR A 218 6.42 42.09 10.16
C THR A 218 5.38 41.35 10.98
N ARG A 219 4.55 40.59 10.29
CA ARG A 219 3.52 39.73 10.86
C ARG A 219 3.75 38.30 10.39
N LEU A 220 3.36 37.34 11.20
CA LEU A 220 3.43 35.93 10.86
C LEU A 220 2.20 35.21 11.39
N VAL A 221 1.63 34.36 10.55
CA VAL A 221 0.66 33.35 10.98
C VAL A 221 1.30 31.99 10.85
N ALA A 222 1.05 31.15 11.85
CA ALA A 222 1.48 29.76 11.87
C ALA A 222 0.32 28.82 12.21
N PHE A 223 0.39 27.60 11.69
CA PHE A 223 -0.49 26.50 12.06
C PHE A 223 0.35 25.24 12.28
N ASP A 224 0.17 24.61 13.44
CA ASP A 224 0.91 23.40 13.79
C ASP A 224 0.16 22.15 13.35
N LEU A 225 0.92 21.21 12.79
CA LEU A 225 0.51 19.87 12.42
C LEU A 225 1.33 18.87 13.23
N LEU A 226 0.68 18.07 14.06
CA LEU A 226 1.34 16.95 14.73
C LEU A 226 1.67 15.83 13.74
N LEU A 227 2.84 15.21 13.90
CA LEU A 227 3.19 14.01 13.14
C LEU A 227 2.26 12.83 13.46
N MET A 228 1.63 12.84 14.64
CA MET A 228 0.56 11.90 14.98
C MET A 228 -0.65 12.05 14.05
N ASP A 229 -1.08 13.27 13.72
CA ASP A 229 -2.24 13.48 12.85
C ASP A 229 -1.92 13.15 11.40
N LEU A 230 -0.69 13.44 10.95
CA LEU A 230 -0.18 12.92 9.67
C LEU A 230 -0.16 11.38 9.65
N SER A 231 0.26 10.75 10.74
CA SER A 231 0.28 9.29 10.89
C SER A 231 -1.12 8.68 10.89
N ARG A 232 -2.09 9.30 11.58
CA ARG A 232 -3.50 8.90 11.54
C ARG A 232 -4.07 9.02 10.13
N PHE A 233 -3.70 10.07 9.41
CA PHE A 233 -4.09 10.25 8.03
C PHE A 233 -3.53 9.16 7.12
N THR A 234 -2.22 8.88 7.16
CA THR A 234 -1.59 7.83 6.34
C THR A 234 -2.08 6.42 6.69
N ALA A 235 -2.36 6.14 7.96
CA ALA A 235 -2.91 4.85 8.40
C ALA A 235 -4.34 4.57 7.88
N ARG A 236 -5.09 5.60 7.48
CA ARG A 236 -6.41 5.46 6.84
C ARG A 236 -6.32 5.14 5.35
N LEU A 237 -5.19 5.46 4.71
CA LEU A 237 -4.97 5.17 3.30
C LEU A 237 -4.59 3.69 3.13
N ARG A 238 -5.60 2.84 2.91
CA ARG A 238 -5.43 1.39 2.72
C ARG A 238 -5.68 0.98 1.27
N PRO A 239 -4.63 0.76 0.46
CA PRO A 239 -4.77 0.39 -0.96
C PRO A 239 -5.28 -1.05 -1.15
N SER A 240 -5.15 -1.88 -0.13
CA SER A 240 -5.66 -3.24 -0.04
C SER A 240 -5.85 -3.61 1.44
N PRO A 241 -6.46 -4.76 1.80
CA PRO A 241 -6.69 -5.14 3.19
C PRO A 241 -5.46 -5.06 4.10
N HIS A 242 -4.28 -5.43 3.60
CA HIS A 242 -3.00 -5.40 4.33
C HIS A 242 -1.98 -4.42 3.72
N GLY A 243 -2.43 -3.58 2.78
CA GLY A 243 -1.61 -2.57 2.14
C GLY A 243 -1.33 -1.41 3.08
N LYS A 244 -0.14 -0.82 2.95
CA LYS A 244 0.37 0.24 3.80
C LYS A 244 0.76 1.46 2.96
N VAL A 245 0.35 2.64 3.40
CA VAL A 245 0.82 3.94 2.89
C VAL A 245 1.55 4.64 4.03
N PHE A 246 2.70 5.24 3.73
CA PHE A 246 3.52 5.94 4.72
C PHE A 246 4.26 7.10 4.07
N VAL A 247 4.73 8.04 4.89
CA VAL A 247 5.48 9.21 4.43
C VAL A 247 6.86 9.19 5.07
N LEU A 248 7.90 9.33 4.26
CA LEU A 248 9.28 9.45 4.71
C LEU A 248 9.80 10.87 4.47
N HIS A 249 10.66 11.33 5.37
CA HIS A 249 11.52 12.46 5.15
C HIS A 249 12.70 12.09 4.22
N SER A 250 13.43 13.09 3.73
CA SER A 250 14.53 12.92 2.78
C SER A 250 15.71 12.08 3.31
N ASP A 251 15.92 12.03 4.63
CA ASP A 251 16.92 11.20 5.30
C ASP A 251 16.50 9.72 5.46
N GLY A 252 15.22 9.41 5.20
CA GLY A 252 14.61 8.09 5.34
C GLY A 252 13.95 7.83 6.70
N SER A 253 13.88 8.83 7.57
CA SER A 253 13.03 8.81 8.77
C SER A 253 11.55 8.88 8.40
N ILE A 254 10.69 8.38 9.29
CA ILE A 254 9.25 8.31 9.04
C ILE A 254 8.52 9.53 9.62
N LEU A 255 7.70 10.17 8.78
CA LEU A 255 6.85 11.29 9.18
C LEU A 255 5.40 10.87 9.38
N GLY A 256 4.91 9.98 8.51
CA GLY A 256 3.55 9.43 8.57
C GLY A 256 3.59 7.91 8.68
N LEU A 257 3.16 7.38 9.80
CA LEU A 257 3.13 5.94 10.06
C LEU A 257 2.07 5.23 9.20
N PRO A 258 2.37 4.02 8.69
CA PRO A 258 1.36 3.23 8.01
C PRO A 258 0.36 2.60 8.98
N ALA A 259 -0.72 2.07 8.41
CA ALA A 259 -1.59 1.14 9.12
C ALA A 259 -0.78 -0.06 9.66
N ASP A 260 -0.85 -0.28 10.97
CA ASP A 260 -0.23 -1.40 11.66
C ASP A 260 -1.02 -1.69 12.95
N GLU A 261 -1.03 -2.94 13.40
CA GLU A 261 -1.75 -3.35 14.61
C GLU A 261 -1.14 -2.73 15.87
N ARG A 262 0.15 -2.39 15.82
CA ARG A 262 0.90 -1.77 16.93
C ARG A 262 0.51 -0.34 17.26
N TRP A 263 -0.31 0.30 16.43
CA TRP A 263 -0.69 1.69 16.58
C TRP A 263 -2.21 1.86 16.73
N SER A 264 -2.91 0.84 17.26
CA SER A 264 -4.36 0.88 17.47
C SER A 264 -4.79 1.92 18.50
N ASP A 265 -3.91 2.22 19.46
CA ASP A 265 -4.08 3.28 20.44
C ASP A 265 -3.36 4.57 19.96
N PRO A 266 -4.09 5.68 19.74
CA PRO A 266 -3.46 6.93 19.37
C PRO A 266 -2.46 7.48 20.40
N ASP A 267 -2.63 7.18 21.69
CA ASP A 267 -1.73 7.66 22.74
C ASP A 267 -0.37 6.95 22.68
N GLU A 268 -0.32 5.68 22.24
CA GLU A 268 0.95 4.97 22.03
C GLU A 268 1.77 5.58 20.88
N ILE A 269 1.11 6.03 19.81
CA ILE A 269 1.78 6.74 18.70
C ILE A 269 2.36 8.05 19.20
N ARG A 270 1.53 8.83 19.91
CA ARG A 270 1.94 10.12 20.45
C ARG A 270 3.15 9.95 21.34
N GLU A 271 3.07 9.02 22.28
CA GLU A 271 4.15 8.78 23.22
C GLU A 271 5.44 8.45 22.48
N ARG A 272 5.40 7.61 21.43
CA ARG A 272 6.58 7.27 20.61
C ARG A 272 7.13 8.39 19.73
N LEU A 273 6.31 9.35 19.35
CA LEU A 273 6.73 10.54 18.57
C LEU A 273 7.09 11.73 19.46
N ARG A 274 6.80 11.67 20.76
CA ARG A 274 7.14 12.70 21.74
C ARG A 274 8.63 12.72 22.03
N ASN A 275 9.14 13.85 22.48
CA ASN A 275 10.56 14.05 22.77
C ASN A 275 11.17 12.95 23.69
N PRO A 276 12.19 12.19 23.24
CA PRO A 276 12.78 11.11 24.02
C PRO A 276 13.46 11.60 25.30
N ALA A 277 14.00 12.82 25.33
CA ALA A 277 14.64 13.33 26.55
C ALA A 277 13.63 13.74 27.63
N GLU A 278 12.36 13.94 27.30
CA GLU A 278 11.29 13.99 28.32
C GLU A 278 11.02 12.60 28.90
N ARG A 279 11.04 11.54 28.06
CA ARG A 279 10.88 10.16 28.54
C ARG A 279 12.03 9.72 29.45
N GLU A 280 13.23 10.19 29.13
CA GLU A 280 14.46 9.84 29.85
C GLU A 280 14.83 10.84 30.95
N GLY A 281 14.04 11.92 31.15
CA GLY A 281 14.33 12.97 32.13
C GLY A 281 15.60 13.79 31.83
N ALA A 282 16.06 13.76 30.58
CA ALA A 282 17.33 14.33 30.11
C ALA A 282 17.22 15.78 29.56
N GLY A 283 16.05 16.41 29.60
CA GLY A 283 15.90 17.86 29.45
C GLY A 283 16.41 18.45 28.12
N THR A 284 15.87 18.01 26.99
CA THR A 284 16.01 18.72 25.70
C THR A 284 15.28 20.05 25.70
N LYS A 285 15.75 20.99 24.88
CA LYS A 285 15.14 22.31 24.73
C LYS A 285 14.03 22.26 23.69
N ALA A 286 13.04 23.12 23.86
CA ALA A 286 12.00 23.30 22.85
C ALA A 286 12.59 23.92 21.56
N ASP A 287 12.09 23.54 20.38
CA ASP A 287 12.66 23.77 19.03
C ASP A 287 13.89 22.93 18.68
N ASP A 288 14.25 21.95 19.50
CA ASP A 288 15.19 20.92 19.06
C ASP A 288 14.57 20.15 17.88
N ALA A 289 15.40 19.86 16.87
CA ALA A 289 15.01 19.03 15.74
C ALA A 289 14.44 17.69 16.25
N ALA A 290 13.33 17.25 15.68
CA ALA A 290 12.70 16.03 16.12
C ALA A 290 13.60 14.83 15.78
N THR A 291 13.88 13.99 16.77
CA THR A 291 14.57 12.72 16.56
C THR A 291 13.59 11.73 15.97
N LEU A 292 13.48 11.73 14.65
CA LEU A 292 12.56 10.85 13.95
C LEU A 292 13.14 9.45 13.80
N LEU A 293 12.29 8.46 14.09
CA LEU A 293 12.66 7.05 13.96
C LEU A 293 12.61 6.63 12.49
N THR A 294 13.51 5.73 12.13
CA THR A 294 13.49 5.04 10.85
C THR A 294 12.51 3.86 10.89
N PRO A 295 12.03 3.38 9.74
CA PRO A 295 11.22 2.17 9.69
C PRO A 295 11.89 0.95 10.33
N THR A 296 13.22 0.89 10.35
CA THR A 296 13.99 -0.20 10.99
C THR A 296 13.88 -0.13 12.51
N GLU A 297 14.04 1.05 13.11
CA GLU A 297 13.92 1.25 14.56
C GLU A 297 12.48 1.05 15.06
N LEU A 298 11.51 1.20 14.15
CA LEU A 298 10.10 0.91 14.42
C LEU A 298 9.71 -0.53 14.12
N ASP A 299 10.62 -1.47 13.87
CA ASP A 299 10.31 -2.86 13.50
C ASP A 299 9.26 -2.98 12.38
N LEU A 300 9.29 -2.06 11.40
CA LEU A 300 8.43 -2.08 10.23
C LEU A 300 9.17 -2.77 9.08
N ASP A 301 9.46 -4.06 9.22
CA ASP A 301 10.32 -4.83 8.29
C ASP A 301 9.98 -4.65 6.81
N ASN A 302 8.68 -4.63 6.47
CA ASN A 302 8.23 -4.45 5.09
C ASN A 302 8.47 -3.03 4.56
N VAL A 303 8.30 -2.01 5.40
CA VAL A 303 8.57 -0.61 5.09
C VAL A 303 10.08 -0.37 5.04
N ALA A 304 10.83 -0.85 6.03
CA ALA A 304 12.28 -0.75 6.08
C ALA A 304 12.93 -1.40 4.85
N LYS A 305 12.46 -2.59 4.47
CA LYS A 305 12.94 -3.25 3.26
C LYS A 305 12.62 -2.45 2.01
N ALA A 306 11.40 -1.93 1.88
CA ALA A 306 11.04 -1.06 0.76
C ALA A 306 11.90 0.22 0.72
N ALA A 307 12.07 0.92 1.84
CA ALA A 307 12.89 2.13 1.95
C ALA A 307 14.37 1.86 1.63
N SER A 308 14.90 0.67 1.96
CA SER A 308 16.26 0.29 1.54
C SER A 308 16.40 0.18 0.02
N LEU A 309 15.32 -0.21 -0.68
CA LEU A 309 15.28 -0.29 -2.14
C LEU A 309 15.10 1.08 -2.80
N LEU A 310 14.57 2.06 -2.07
CA LEU A 310 14.56 3.47 -2.48
C LEU A 310 15.99 4.03 -2.57
N LYS A 311 16.84 3.75 -1.57
CA LYS A 311 18.24 4.23 -1.51
C LYS A 311 19.15 3.62 -2.59
N ILE A 312 18.76 2.53 -3.23
CA ILE A 312 19.53 1.90 -4.33
C ILE A 312 19.37 2.67 -5.65
N GLY A 313 18.44 3.61 -5.74
CA GLY A 313 18.28 4.51 -6.88
C GLY A 313 18.85 5.89 -6.62
N ASN A 314 20.18 5.99 -6.40
CA ASN A 314 20.92 7.25 -6.33
C ASN A 314 21.01 7.92 -7.71
N SER A 315 19.86 8.15 -8.36
CA SER A 315 19.73 8.86 -9.61
C SER A 315 18.97 10.14 -9.34
N SER A 316 19.64 11.24 -9.54
CA SER A 316 19.14 12.59 -9.81
C SER A 316 18.19 12.68 -11.01
N ASP A 317 17.48 11.60 -11.38
CA ASP A 317 16.50 11.58 -12.45
C ASP A 317 15.09 11.76 -11.91
N VAL A 318 14.58 12.91 -12.29
CA VAL A 318 13.34 13.57 -11.93
C VAL A 318 12.21 12.94 -12.75
N ASP A 319 11.85 11.69 -12.45
CA ASP A 319 10.57 11.17 -12.93
C ASP A 319 9.58 11.11 -11.77
N HIS A 320 8.47 11.84 -11.93
CA HIS A 320 7.29 11.77 -11.07
C HIS A 320 6.56 10.40 -11.18
N GLU A 321 7.14 9.44 -11.89
CA GLU A 321 6.60 8.10 -12.05
C GLU A 321 6.83 7.24 -10.80
N THR A 322 5.83 6.43 -10.45
CA THR A 322 5.92 5.54 -9.29
C THR A 322 6.84 4.37 -9.63
N ARG A 323 8.01 4.32 -8.97
CA ARG A 323 8.93 3.19 -9.11
C ARG A 323 8.33 1.94 -8.48
N HIS A 324 7.94 0.97 -9.27
CA HIS A 324 7.36 -0.29 -8.81
C HIS A 324 8.42 -1.39 -8.69
N PHE A 325 8.42 -2.10 -7.56
CA PHE A 325 9.34 -3.21 -7.34
C PHE A 325 8.69 -4.32 -6.51
N ARG A 326 9.14 -5.55 -6.75
CA ARG A 326 8.75 -6.73 -5.97
C ARG A 326 9.87 -7.13 -5.04
N PHE A 327 9.54 -7.36 -3.77
CA PHE A 327 10.50 -7.74 -2.74
C PHE A 327 9.92 -8.81 -1.82
N LYS A 328 10.77 -9.42 -0.99
CA LYS A 328 10.36 -10.42 0.01
C LYS A 328 10.61 -9.86 1.40
N SER A 329 9.61 -9.93 2.29
CA SER A 329 9.69 -9.53 3.69
C SER A 329 8.74 -10.40 4.54
N GLY A 330 9.18 -10.81 5.73
CA GLY A 330 8.37 -11.67 6.61
C GLY A 330 7.99 -13.03 6.00
N GLY A 331 8.79 -13.58 5.09
CA GLY A 331 8.49 -14.82 4.37
C GLY A 331 7.51 -14.67 3.20
N GLU A 332 6.86 -13.52 3.04
CA GLU A 332 5.90 -13.22 1.99
C GLU A 332 6.47 -12.28 0.92
N TYR A 333 5.88 -12.30 -0.27
CA TYR A 333 6.21 -11.34 -1.32
C TYR A 333 5.36 -10.09 -1.18
N TRP A 334 5.98 -8.94 -1.42
CA TRP A 334 5.38 -7.61 -1.37
C TRP A 334 5.70 -6.87 -2.67
N TRP A 335 4.78 -6.00 -3.05
CA TRP A 335 4.96 -5.00 -4.08
C TRP A 335 5.07 -3.64 -3.42
N GLY A 336 6.04 -2.84 -3.83
CA GLY A 336 6.26 -1.51 -3.30
C GLY A 336 6.35 -0.49 -4.40
N GLY A 337 6.02 0.75 -4.06
CA GLY A 337 6.36 1.91 -4.87
C GLY A 337 6.50 3.19 -4.09
N PHE A 338 7.27 4.11 -4.67
CA PHE A 338 7.56 5.42 -4.09
C PHE A 338 7.27 6.53 -5.08
N ARG A 339 6.77 7.65 -4.55
CA ARG A 339 6.55 8.88 -5.30
C ARG A 339 7.09 10.07 -4.50
N PRO A 340 7.85 10.99 -5.11
CA PRO A 340 8.28 12.20 -4.43
C PRO A 340 7.09 13.15 -4.24
N PHE A 341 7.07 13.85 -3.11
CA PHE A 341 6.08 14.86 -2.77
C PHE A 341 6.78 16.15 -2.37
N ASP A 342 6.65 17.19 -3.19
CA ASP A 342 7.24 18.50 -2.94
C ASP A 342 6.31 19.33 -2.05
N LEU A 343 6.68 19.50 -0.79
CA LEU A 343 6.00 20.34 0.19
C LEU A 343 6.73 21.69 0.25
N ARG A 344 6.47 22.55 -0.73
CA ARG A 344 7.08 23.88 -0.88
C ARG A 344 8.61 23.84 -0.80
N ASN A 345 9.16 24.11 0.39
CA ASN A 345 10.59 24.21 0.69
C ASN A 345 11.25 22.87 1.08
N GLN A 346 10.51 21.77 1.20
CA GLN A 346 11.06 20.45 1.53
C GLN A 346 10.47 19.34 0.67
N ARG A 347 11.24 18.26 0.49
CA ARG A 347 10.84 17.11 -0.32
C ARG A 347 10.63 15.87 0.55
N LEU A 348 9.43 15.32 0.47
CA LEU A 348 8.98 14.12 1.16
C LEU A 348 8.86 12.96 0.17
N TRP A 349 8.73 11.74 0.69
CA TRP A 349 8.50 10.53 -0.11
C TRP A 349 7.25 9.80 0.37
N ILE A 350 6.31 9.58 -0.54
CA ILE A 350 5.12 8.77 -0.31
C ILE A 350 5.46 7.33 -0.69
N GLY A 351 5.41 6.43 0.27
CA GLY A 351 5.63 5.01 0.06
C GLY A 351 4.31 4.22 0.12
N VAL A 352 4.16 3.28 -0.80
CA VAL A 352 3.04 2.33 -0.81
C VAL A 352 3.62 0.93 -0.86
N VAL A 353 3.19 0.04 0.04
CA VAL A 353 3.54 -1.39 -0.01
C VAL A 353 2.31 -2.26 0.13
N VAL A 354 2.20 -3.31 -0.67
CA VAL A 354 1.05 -4.21 -0.73
C VAL A 354 1.53 -5.66 -0.80
N PRO A 355 1.02 -6.58 0.04
CA PRO A 355 1.45 -7.98 -0.02
C PRO A 355 0.85 -8.69 -1.24
N GLU A 356 1.62 -9.57 -1.87
CA GLU A 356 1.23 -10.30 -3.09
C GLU A 356 -0.05 -11.14 -2.85
N ARG A 357 -0.29 -11.59 -1.62
CA ARG A 357 -1.47 -12.37 -1.23
C ARG A 357 -2.79 -11.62 -1.42
N ASP A 358 -2.78 -10.29 -1.27
CA ASP A 358 -3.99 -9.46 -1.43
C ASP A 358 -4.47 -9.45 -2.91
N PHE A 359 -3.56 -9.73 -3.85
CA PHE A 359 -3.88 -9.86 -5.27
C PHE A 359 -4.28 -11.28 -5.67
N LEU A 360 -3.86 -12.27 -4.88
CA LEU A 360 -4.05 -13.68 -5.18
C LEU A 360 -5.43 -14.20 -4.78
N GLY A 361 -6.21 -13.47 -3.96
CA GLY A 361 -7.55 -13.89 -3.53
C GLY A 361 -8.46 -14.32 -4.69
N PRO A 362 -8.72 -13.45 -5.69
CA PRO A 362 -9.48 -13.83 -6.88
C PRO A 362 -8.74 -14.83 -7.79
N ALA A 363 -7.42 -14.70 -7.91
CA ALA A 363 -6.61 -15.53 -8.81
C ALA A 363 -6.51 -17.01 -8.35
N ILE A 364 -6.49 -17.26 -7.04
CA ILE A 364 -6.45 -18.63 -6.47
C ILE A 364 -7.77 -19.35 -6.72
N GLN A 365 -8.90 -18.66 -6.62
CA GLN A 365 -10.21 -19.25 -6.94
C GLN A 365 -10.28 -19.68 -8.41
N GLN A 366 -9.84 -18.81 -9.33
CA GLN A 366 -9.75 -19.17 -10.75
C GLN A 366 -8.74 -20.29 -11.01
N ARG A 367 -7.59 -20.28 -10.34
CA ARG A 367 -6.59 -21.35 -10.44
C ARG A 367 -7.19 -22.71 -10.04
N ASN A 368 -7.90 -22.78 -8.92
CA ASN A 368 -8.47 -24.03 -8.44
C ASN A 368 -9.58 -24.55 -9.36
N LEU A 369 -10.40 -23.65 -9.92
CA LEU A 369 -11.40 -24.03 -10.93
C LEU A 369 -10.74 -24.59 -12.19
N VAL A 370 -9.71 -23.92 -12.72
CA VAL A 370 -8.97 -24.42 -13.90
C VAL A 370 -8.30 -25.76 -13.61
N LEU A 371 -7.69 -25.92 -12.43
CA LEU A 371 -7.11 -27.21 -12.02
C LEU A 371 -8.16 -28.31 -11.93
N LEU A 372 -9.35 -28.01 -11.38
CA LEU A 372 -10.46 -28.96 -11.31
C LEU A 372 -10.95 -29.34 -12.72
N ILE A 373 -11.14 -28.37 -13.60
CA ILE A 373 -11.54 -28.62 -15.00
C ILE A 373 -10.48 -29.47 -15.72
N CYS A 374 -9.19 -29.16 -15.55
CA CYS A 374 -8.10 -29.93 -16.14
C CYS A 374 -8.06 -31.36 -15.57
N ALA A 375 -8.28 -31.54 -14.27
CA ALA A 375 -8.32 -32.85 -13.64
C ALA A 375 -9.50 -33.69 -14.16
N ILE A 376 -10.69 -33.10 -14.27
CA ILE A 376 -11.86 -33.77 -14.85
C ILE A 376 -11.60 -34.12 -16.31
N ALA A 377 -11.08 -33.19 -17.11
CA ALA A 377 -10.74 -33.43 -18.51
C ALA A 377 -9.71 -34.55 -18.68
N LEU A 378 -8.70 -34.60 -17.81
CA LEU A 378 -7.68 -35.66 -17.78
C LEU A 378 -8.32 -37.03 -17.49
N VAL A 379 -9.22 -37.11 -16.51
CA VAL A 379 -9.95 -38.35 -16.18
C VAL A 379 -10.81 -38.81 -17.35
N VAL A 380 -11.60 -37.90 -17.94
CA VAL A 380 -12.48 -38.20 -19.08
C VAL A 380 -11.66 -38.64 -20.30
N ALA A 381 -10.60 -37.93 -20.63
CA ALA A 381 -9.74 -38.27 -21.76
C ALA A 381 -9.00 -39.61 -21.53
N THR A 382 -8.54 -39.89 -20.31
CA THR A 382 -7.93 -41.19 -19.98
C THR A 382 -8.93 -42.33 -20.14
N LEU A 383 -10.16 -42.16 -19.62
CA LEU A 383 -11.23 -43.14 -19.78
C LEU A 383 -11.54 -43.38 -21.28
N MET A 384 -11.64 -42.30 -22.06
CA MET A 384 -11.91 -42.37 -23.50
C MET A 384 -10.77 -43.08 -24.25
N VAL A 385 -9.51 -42.80 -23.92
CA VAL A 385 -8.33 -43.50 -24.48
C VAL A 385 -8.35 -44.99 -24.18
N VAL A 386 -8.72 -45.39 -22.95
CA VAL A 386 -8.85 -46.81 -22.59
C VAL A 386 -9.98 -47.50 -23.35
N ILE A 387 -11.14 -46.85 -23.49
CA ILE A 387 -12.28 -47.37 -24.26
C ILE A 387 -11.88 -47.55 -25.73
N LEU A 388 -11.26 -46.54 -26.34
CA LEU A 388 -10.87 -46.56 -27.75
C LEU A 388 -9.77 -47.58 -28.03
N ALA A 389 -8.77 -47.68 -27.14
CA ALA A 389 -7.70 -48.66 -27.28
C ALA A 389 -8.24 -50.09 -27.23
N ARG A 390 -9.23 -50.39 -26.37
CA ARG A 390 -9.90 -51.70 -26.36
C ARG A 390 -10.69 -51.92 -27.64
N ARG A 391 -11.55 -50.97 -28.01
CA ARG A 391 -12.44 -51.05 -29.18
C ARG A 391 -11.69 -51.28 -30.50
N TYR A 392 -10.48 -50.74 -30.65
CA TYR A 392 -9.71 -50.87 -31.90
C TYR A 392 -8.69 -52.00 -31.87
N SER A 393 -8.08 -52.29 -30.72
CA SER A 393 -7.02 -53.33 -30.67
C SER A 393 -7.59 -54.74 -30.63
N GLU A 394 -8.74 -54.94 -29.99
CA GLU A 394 -9.33 -56.29 -29.80
C GLU A 394 -9.73 -56.96 -31.13
N PRO A 395 -10.41 -56.31 -32.09
CA PRO A 395 -10.71 -56.93 -33.39
C PRO A 395 -9.45 -57.20 -34.23
N LEU A 396 -8.43 -56.33 -34.13
CA LEU A 396 -7.16 -56.53 -34.83
C LEU A 396 -6.35 -57.69 -34.23
N GLU A 397 -6.37 -57.85 -32.90
CA GLU A 397 -5.75 -59.00 -32.22
C GLU A 397 -6.48 -60.31 -32.59
N GLN A 398 -7.81 -60.30 -32.68
CA GLN A 398 -8.60 -61.45 -33.14
C GLN A 398 -8.27 -61.82 -34.60
N LEU A 399 -8.18 -60.84 -35.51
CA LEU A 399 -7.80 -61.08 -36.91
C LEU A 399 -6.36 -61.59 -37.04
N ALA A 400 -5.43 -61.07 -36.24
CA ALA A 400 -4.05 -61.54 -36.20
C ALA A 400 -3.97 -62.98 -35.69
N ALA A 401 -4.69 -63.32 -34.62
CA ALA A 401 -4.76 -64.67 -34.09
C ALA A 401 -5.39 -65.66 -35.10
N LYS A 402 -6.46 -65.24 -35.79
CA LYS A 402 -7.08 -66.02 -36.87
C LYS A 402 -6.12 -66.28 -38.02
N SER A 403 -5.35 -65.27 -38.42
CA SER A 403 -4.32 -65.40 -39.46
C SER A 403 -3.22 -66.39 -39.06
N ASP A 404 -2.82 -66.41 -37.79
CA ASP A 404 -1.83 -67.37 -37.29
C ASP A 404 -2.38 -68.81 -37.25
N ARG A 405 -3.69 -69.02 -36.97
CA ARG A 405 -4.34 -70.34 -37.10
C ARG A 405 -4.39 -70.81 -38.55
N ILE A 406 -4.76 -69.95 -39.50
CA ILE A 406 -4.75 -70.25 -40.94
C ILE A 406 -3.34 -70.67 -41.40
N ARG A 407 -2.29 -70.01 -40.90
CA ARG A 407 -0.88 -70.38 -41.17
C ARG A 407 -0.57 -71.83 -40.76
N HIS A 408 -1.25 -72.35 -39.73
CA HIS A 408 -1.10 -73.72 -39.24
C HIS A 408 -2.13 -74.68 -39.84
N LEU A 409 -2.85 -74.27 -40.91
CA LEU A 409 -3.91 -75.01 -41.60
C LEU A 409 -5.09 -75.42 -40.70
N ASP A 410 -5.28 -74.72 -39.59
CA ASP A 410 -6.44 -74.90 -38.72
C ASP A 410 -7.58 -74.01 -39.22
N LEU A 411 -8.45 -74.59 -40.06
CA LEU A 411 -9.59 -73.93 -40.72
C LEU A 411 -10.91 -74.16 -39.98
N SER A 412 -10.86 -74.61 -38.72
CA SER A 412 -12.06 -74.93 -37.93
C SER A 412 -12.74 -73.69 -37.32
N GLU A 413 -14.06 -73.60 -37.50
CA GLU A 413 -15.01 -72.56 -37.04
C GLU A 413 -14.69 -71.09 -37.40
N ASP A 414 -15.54 -70.52 -38.26
CA ASP A 414 -15.49 -69.09 -38.62
C ASP A 414 -16.27 -68.25 -37.60
N ILE A 415 -15.60 -67.85 -36.51
CA ILE A 415 -16.18 -66.86 -35.59
C ILE A 415 -16.15 -65.49 -36.29
N PRO A 416 -17.31 -64.84 -36.52
CA PRO A 416 -17.35 -63.54 -37.18
C PRO A 416 -16.68 -62.47 -36.31
N VAL A 417 -15.67 -61.81 -36.87
CA VAL A 417 -15.01 -60.67 -36.20
C VAL A 417 -15.82 -59.41 -36.49
N HIS A 418 -16.62 -58.98 -35.52
CA HIS A 418 -17.36 -57.74 -35.63
C HIS A 418 -16.48 -56.56 -35.21
N SER A 419 -16.21 -55.66 -36.16
CA SER A 419 -15.50 -54.42 -35.90
C SER A 419 -16.39 -53.22 -36.18
N SER A 420 -16.24 -52.17 -35.36
CA SER A 420 -16.91 -50.89 -35.60
C SER A 420 -16.18 -49.98 -36.59
N LEU A 421 -14.98 -50.36 -37.02
CA LEU A 421 -14.22 -49.64 -38.05
C LEU A 421 -14.49 -50.30 -39.40
N THR A 422 -14.94 -49.52 -40.37
CA THR A 422 -15.30 -49.98 -41.71
C THR A 422 -14.15 -50.74 -42.35
N GLU A 423 -12.92 -50.24 -42.20
CA GLU A 423 -11.71 -50.81 -42.78
C GLU A 423 -11.38 -52.19 -42.18
N VAL A 424 -11.61 -52.37 -40.88
CA VAL A 424 -11.35 -53.64 -40.19
C VAL A 424 -12.45 -54.65 -40.51
N SER A 425 -13.70 -54.20 -40.66
CA SER A 425 -14.79 -55.06 -41.14
C SER A 425 -14.53 -55.55 -42.56
N GLN A 426 -14.15 -54.66 -43.48
CA GLN A 426 -13.78 -55.03 -44.85
C GLN A 426 -12.63 -56.05 -44.89
N LEU A 427 -11.63 -55.88 -44.02
CA LEU A 427 -10.53 -56.83 -43.90
C LEU A 427 -10.99 -58.19 -43.32
N ALA A 428 -11.88 -58.18 -42.33
CA ALA A 428 -12.45 -59.40 -41.78
C ALA A 428 -13.24 -60.19 -42.83
N ASP A 429 -14.04 -59.49 -43.64
CA ASP A 429 -14.81 -60.08 -44.74
C ASP A 429 -13.90 -60.68 -45.82
N ALA A 430 -12.84 -59.96 -46.20
CA ALA A 430 -11.84 -60.47 -47.14
C ALA A 430 -11.11 -61.71 -46.60
N HIS A 431 -10.76 -61.72 -45.31
CA HIS A 431 -10.17 -62.89 -44.65
C HIS A 431 -11.12 -64.09 -44.63
N ALA A 432 -12.42 -63.88 -44.35
CA ALA A 432 -13.42 -64.94 -44.36
C ALA A 432 -13.55 -65.58 -45.77
N GLN A 433 -13.58 -64.76 -46.82
CA GLN A 433 -13.60 -65.24 -48.21
C GLN A 433 -12.36 -66.05 -48.56
N MET A 434 -11.17 -65.60 -48.14
CA MET A 434 -9.92 -66.32 -48.36
C MET A 434 -9.89 -67.68 -47.63
N THR A 435 -10.29 -67.73 -46.35
CA THR A 435 -10.36 -68.97 -45.58
C THR A 435 -11.33 -69.97 -46.22
N SER A 436 -12.49 -69.50 -46.69
CA SER A 436 -13.48 -70.34 -47.38
C SER A 436 -12.94 -70.91 -48.69
N ALA A 437 -12.19 -70.12 -49.46
CA ALA A 437 -11.52 -70.59 -50.68
C ALA A 437 -10.42 -71.63 -50.38
N LEU A 438 -9.62 -71.41 -49.33
CA LEU A 438 -8.58 -72.33 -48.89
C LEU A 438 -9.14 -73.66 -48.34
N ASP A 439 -10.23 -73.64 -47.57
CA ASP A 439 -10.93 -74.85 -47.11
C ASP A 439 -11.57 -75.62 -48.28
N SER A 440 -12.12 -74.91 -49.26
CA SER A 440 -12.65 -75.54 -50.47
C SER A 440 -11.55 -76.21 -51.30
N PHE A 441 -10.37 -75.59 -51.38
CA PHE A 441 -9.21 -76.13 -52.07
C PHE A 441 -8.60 -77.34 -51.33
N SER A 442 -8.46 -77.27 -49.99
CA SER A 442 -7.93 -78.37 -49.19
C SER A 442 -8.81 -79.62 -49.18
N ARG A 443 -10.10 -79.49 -49.49
CA ARG A 443 -11.03 -80.63 -49.69
C ARG A 443 -10.97 -81.24 -51.09
N TYR A 444 -10.38 -80.55 -52.07
CA TYR A 444 -10.36 -80.96 -53.48
C TYR A 444 -9.04 -81.64 -53.90
N VAL A 445 -7.94 -81.35 -53.18
CA VAL A 445 -6.63 -82.01 -53.29
C VAL A 445 -6.58 -83.16 -52.29
#